data_AF-A0A380FLT0-F1
#
_entry.id   AF-A0A380FLT0-F1
#
_cell.length_a   1.000
_cell.length_b   1.000
_cell.length_c   1.000
_cell.angle_alpha   90.00
_cell.angle_beta   90.00
_cell.angle_gamma   90.00
#
_symmetry.space_group_name_H-M   'P 1'
#
loop_
_entity.id
_entity.type
_entity.pdbx_description
1 polymer ?
#
loop_
_entity_poly.entity_id
_entity_poly.type
_entity_poly.pdbx_seq_one_letter_code
_entity_poly.pdbx_strand_id
1 'polypeptide(L)' 'MKKYQDIKGVSEKIKYSDGKAVETVKIDLEKVDLKELKKIAPESFSGDTKNKQVSYKKTKKALKKAGLKQVTKD' A
#
# COMPACT_ATOMS: atom_id res chain seq x y z
N MET A 1 -5.06 15.53 6.71
CA MET A 1 -5.10 14.25 7.48
C MET A 1 -3.99 13.37 6.96
N LYS A 2 -3.07 12.94 7.81
CA LYS A 2 -1.93 12.09 7.43
C LYS A 2 -2.28 10.67 7.88
N LYS A 3 -2.91 9.89 6.99
CA LYS A 3 -3.65 8.67 7.35
C LYS A 3 -2.72 7.52 7.78
N TYR A 4 -1.44 7.60 7.46
CA TYR A 4 -0.49 6.51 7.64
C TYR A 4 0.52 6.72 8.78
N GLN A 5 0.53 7.88 9.44
CA GLN A 5 1.65 8.27 10.34
C GLN A 5 1.82 7.39 11.56
N ASP A 6 0.75 6.76 12.03
CA ASP A 6 0.76 5.95 13.24
C ASP A 6 0.94 4.45 12.94
N ILE A 7 1.05 4.07 11.66
CA ILE A 7 1.30 2.68 11.28
C ILE A 7 2.82 2.45 11.28
N LYS A 8 3.29 1.66 12.24
CA LYS A 8 4.68 1.18 12.26
C LYS A 8 5.05 0.58 10.90
N GLY A 9 6.25 0.89 10.39
CA GLY A 9 6.71 0.37 9.10
C GLY A 9 6.11 1.06 7.86
N VAL A 10 5.31 2.12 8.03
CA VAL A 10 4.80 2.93 6.92
C VAL A 10 5.40 4.33 6.98
N SER A 11 5.80 4.87 5.83
CA SER A 11 6.18 6.27 5.69
C SER A 11 5.41 6.94 4.57
N GLU A 12 5.03 8.19 4.81
CA GLU A 12 4.21 9.01 3.90
C GLU A 12 4.99 10.29 3.58
N LYS A 13 5.07 10.64 2.29
CA LYS A 13 5.64 11.90 1.82
C LYS A 13 4.69 12.55 0.82
N ILE A 14 4.27 13.77 1.11
CA ILE A 14 3.48 14.59 0.20
C ILE A 14 4.39 15.64 -0.41
N LYS A 15 4.41 15.73 -1.74
CA LYS A 15 5.07 16.81 -2.49
C LYS A 15 4.03 17.61 -3.24
N TYR A 16 4.14 18.93 -3.17
CA TYR A 16 3.31 19.86 -3.94
C TYR A 16 4.16 20.47 -5.05
N SER A 17 3.73 20.33 -6.30
CA SER A 17 4.42 20.90 -7.48
C SER A 17 3.42 21.11 -8.60
N ASP A 18 3.54 22.22 -9.34
CA ASP A 18 2.75 22.52 -10.55
C ASP A 18 1.23 22.35 -10.37
N GLY A 19 0.70 22.88 -9.25
CA GLY A 19 -0.74 22.78 -8.93
C GLY A 19 -1.22 21.37 -8.57
N LYS A 20 -0.32 20.39 -8.43
CA LYS A 20 -0.63 19.01 -8.08
C LYS A 20 -0.05 18.64 -6.72
N ALA A 21 -0.71 17.72 -6.04
CA ALA A 21 -0.18 17.03 -4.86
C ALA A 21 0.13 15.59 -5.24
N VAL A 22 1.36 15.14 -4.97
CA VAL A 22 1.80 13.76 -5.16
C VAL A 22 2.08 13.16 -3.78
N GLU A 23 1.23 12.22 -3.37
CA GLU A 23 1.43 11.42 -2.16
C GLU A 23 2.21 10.16 -2.52
N THR A 24 3.32 9.92 -1.80
CA THR A 24 4.11 8.70 -1.89
C THR A 24 4.05 7.97 -0.55
N VAL A 25 3.49 6.76 -0.57
CA VAL A 25 3.43 5.88 0.60
C VAL A 25 4.40 4.71 0.39
N LYS A 26 5.30 4.50 1.35
CA LYS A 26 6.23 3.36 1.36
C LYS A 26 5.90 2.47 2.54
N ILE A 27 5.74 1.18 2.27
CA ILE A 27 5.36 0.17 3.25
C ILE A 27 6.47 -0.86 3.35
N ASP A 28 7.06 -0.98 4.53
CA ASP A 28 8.01 -2.03 4.90
C ASP A 28 7.22 -3.27 5.36
N LEU A 29 7.09 -4.25 4.47
CA LEU A 29 6.29 -5.46 4.71
C LEU A 29 6.83 -6.35 5.85
N GLU A 30 8.09 -6.16 6.27
CA GLU A 30 8.68 -6.90 7.40
C GLU A 30 8.28 -6.30 8.75
N LYS A 31 8.04 -4.98 8.79
CA LYS A 31 7.78 -4.24 10.03
C LYS A 31 6.33 -3.82 10.21
N VAL A 32 5.56 -3.76 9.13
CA VAL A 32 4.21 -3.20 9.13
C VAL A 32 3.20 -4.05 9.91
N ASP A 33 2.28 -3.38 10.60
CA ASP A 33 1.06 -4.04 11.06
C ASP A 33 0.07 -4.16 9.90
N LEU A 34 -0.01 -5.34 9.29
CA LEU A 34 -0.90 -5.60 8.17
C LEU A 34 -2.39 -5.46 8.53
N LYS A 35 -2.79 -5.57 9.80
CA LYS A 35 -4.19 -5.38 10.21
C LYS A 35 -4.55 -3.90 10.18
N GLU A 36 -3.70 -3.05 10.76
CA GLU A 36 -3.90 -1.59 10.72
C GLU A 36 -3.82 -1.06 9.28
N LEU A 37 -2.87 -1.55 8.49
CA LEU A 37 -2.77 -1.21 7.08
C LEU A 37 -4.03 -1.58 6.30
N LYS A 38 -4.63 -2.75 6.55
CA LYS A 38 -5.85 -3.20 5.85
C LYS A 38 -7.09 -2.37 6.18
N LYS A 39 -7.17 -1.79 7.39
CA LYS A 39 -8.27 -0.86 7.76
C LYS A 39 -8.22 0.44 6.96
N ILE A 40 -7.01 0.92 6.66
CA ILE A 40 -6.79 2.22 6.01
C ILE A 40 -6.73 2.07 4.49
N ALA A 41 -6.10 1.01 4.00
CA ALA A 41 -5.92 0.73 2.58
C ALA A 41 -6.34 -0.72 2.27
N PRO A 42 -7.65 -1.05 2.31
CA PRO A 42 -8.13 -2.42 2.17
C PRO A 42 -7.76 -3.07 0.84
N GLU A 43 -7.53 -2.30 -0.22
CA GLU A 43 -7.21 -2.82 -1.55
C GLU A 43 -5.70 -2.93 -1.83
N SER A 44 -4.85 -2.44 -0.93
CA SER A 44 -3.39 -2.33 -1.16
C SER A 44 -2.67 -3.67 -1.29
N PHE A 45 -3.19 -4.74 -0.69
CA PHE A 45 -2.61 -6.08 -0.78
C PHE A 45 -3.62 -7.22 -0.57
N SER A 46 -3.27 -8.40 -1.06
CA SER A 46 -3.93 -9.68 -0.75
C SER A 46 -2.98 -10.59 0.03
N GLY A 47 -3.45 -11.15 1.13
CA GLY A 47 -2.60 -11.91 2.04
C GLY A 47 -3.34 -12.34 3.30
N ASP A 48 -2.66 -13.08 4.16
CA ASP A 48 -3.13 -13.42 5.50
C ASP A 48 -2.54 -12.42 6.51
N THR A 49 -3.40 -11.53 6.99
CA THR A 49 -3.01 -10.51 7.97
C THR A 49 -2.75 -11.09 9.36
N LYS A 50 -3.27 -12.28 9.68
CA LYS A 50 -3.02 -12.96 10.96
C LYS A 50 -1.60 -13.56 10.99
N ASN A 51 -1.15 -14.10 9.85
CA ASN A 51 0.17 -14.72 9.71
C ASN A 51 1.24 -13.79 9.11
N LYS A 52 0.94 -12.49 8.96
CA LYS A 52 1.84 -11.48 8.37
C LYS A 52 2.34 -11.83 6.96
N GLN A 53 1.53 -12.51 6.16
CA GLN A 53 1.92 -12.99 4.83
C GLN A 53 1.24 -12.19 3.73
N VAL A 54 2.02 -11.45 2.93
CA VAL A 54 1.54 -10.81 1.70
C VAL A 54 1.90 -11.67 0.50
N SER A 55 0.93 -11.94 -0.39
CA SER A 55 1.17 -12.75 -1.58
C SER A 55 1.14 -11.88 -2.84
N TYR A 56 2.30 -11.69 -3.47
CA TYR A 56 2.40 -10.95 -4.73
C TYR A 56 1.46 -11.49 -5.81
N LYS A 57 1.39 -12.82 -6.00
CA LYS A 57 0.53 -13.45 -7.01
C LYS A 57 -0.96 -13.15 -6.75
N LYS A 58 -1.41 -13.22 -5.49
CA LYS A 58 -2.80 -12.90 -5.13
C LYS A 58 -3.08 -11.41 -5.29
N THR A 59 -2.20 -10.54 -4.81
CA THR A 59 -2.33 -9.08 -4.95
C THR A 59 -2.42 -8.68 -6.43
N LYS A 60 -1.51 -9.18 -7.28
CA LYS A 60 -1.52 -8.93 -8.72
C LYS A 60 -2.83 -9.39 -9.37
N LYS A 61 -3.37 -10.55 -8.99
CA LYS A 61 -4.65 -11.05 -9.50
C LYS A 61 -5.82 -10.16 -9.05
N ALA A 62 -5.83 -9.71 -7.79
CA ALA A 62 -6.88 -8.84 -7.25
C ALA A 62 -6.87 -7.46 -7.93
N LEU A 63 -5.71 -6.82 -8.06
CA LEU A 63 -5.59 -5.52 -8.72
C LEU A 63 -6.02 -5.57 -10.19
N LYS A 64 -5.66 -6.65 -10.92
CA LYS A 64 -6.13 -6.86 -12.30
C LYS A 64 -7.65 -7.01 -12.38
N LYS A 65 -8.27 -7.73 -11.43
CA LYS A 65 -9.73 -7.85 -11.35
C LYS A 65 -10.41 -6.51 -11.06
N ALA A 66 -9.75 -5.62 -10.33
CA ALA A 66 -10.21 -4.25 -10.10
C ALA A 66 -9.97 -3.30 -11.29
N GLY A 67 -9.53 -3.81 -12.45
CA GLY A 67 -9.31 -3.02 -13.66
C GLY A 67 -7.95 -2.31 -13.73
N LEU A 68 -7.07 -2.52 -12.76
CA LEU A 68 -5.74 -1.90 -12.74
C LEU A 68 -4.75 -2.64 -13.65
N LYS A 69 -3.86 -1.86 -14.29
CA LYS A 69 -2.79 -2.37 -15.16
C LYS A 69 -1.44 -2.28 -14.46
N GLN A 70 -0.61 -3.31 -14.62
CA GLN A 70 0.76 -3.27 -14.13
C GLN A 70 1.59 -2.38 -15.06
N VAL A 71 2.29 -1.41 -14.50
CA VAL A 71 3.32 -0.61 -15.19
C VAL A 71 4.67 -1.07 -14.69
N THR A 72 5.57 -1.45 -15.59
CA THR A 72 6.99 -1.67 -15.28
C THR A 72 7.70 -0.33 -15.39
N LYS A 73 8.51 0.02 -14.40
CA LYS A 73 9.54 1.06 -14.58
C LYS A 73 10.77 0.32 -15.07
N ASP A 74 11.23 0.68 -16.27
CA ASP A 74 12.50 0.26 -16.82
C ASP A 74 13.68 0.84 -16.02
#